data_AF-A0A7C0W6C4-F1
#
_entry.id   AF-A0A7C0W6C4-F1
#
_cell.length_a   1.000
_cell.length_b   1.000
_cell.length_c   1.000
_cell.angle_alpha   90.00
_cell.angle_beta   90.00
_cell.angle_gamma   90.00
#
_symmetry.space_group_name_H-M   'P 1'
#
loop_
_entity.id
_entity.type
_entity.pdbx_description
1 polymer ?
#
loop_
_entity_poly.entity_id
_entity_poly.type
_entity_poly.pdbx_seq_one_letter_code
_entity_poly.pdbx_strand_id
1 'polypeptide(L)'
;MGNGGNTKIAAPSGLRRDGRRHRTRSRSGAAAVSVRISFLGGLGEIGRNCAAIEHDGKIALIDCGLMFPEEHMLGVDLVFPDWGWLVERKKDVVCVVITHGHEDHIGALGQFLGEVNVPVYGTEFSMALVAKRVEEYGVDADLRPVADNEWVEEDPFRFVLIPVSHSVPQGAGIAFDTPEGLIVHSGDFKLDPTPIDGRPTDLPGFAALGRDGVRLLLADSTNAEEPGFVPSETSLATPIREIVQHAPGRVISACFASHVHRVQQIADAAVASGRSIAFLGRSTQRVSGVAIELGILQIPEDRIMDIVDLIDLPPHKQMVI
;
A
#
# COMPACT_ATOMS: atom_id res chain seq x y z
N MET A 1 29.79 15.82 -33.35
CA MET A 1 29.53 14.37 -33.22
C MET A 1 30.08 13.94 -31.86
N GLY A 2 29.28 14.06 -30.81
CA GLY A 2 29.68 13.72 -29.44
C GLY A 2 28.96 12.45 -29.01
N ASN A 3 29.74 11.40 -28.70
CA ASN A 3 29.27 10.10 -28.24
C ASN A 3 28.42 10.24 -26.98
N GLY A 4 27.13 9.93 -27.08
CA GLY A 4 26.25 9.70 -25.94
C GLY A 4 26.64 8.39 -25.26
N GLY A 5 27.31 8.49 -24.11
CA GLY A 5 27.61 7.37 -23.24
C GLY A 5 26.29 6.79 -22.70
N ASN A 6 25.93 5.60 -23.16
CA ASN A 6 24.81 4.84 -22.65
C ASN A 6 25.22 4.24 -21.29
N THR A 7 25.02 5.00 -20.21
CA THR A 7 25.16 4.48 -18.84
C THR A 7 24.12 3.39 -18.62
N LYS A 8 24.56 2.13 -18.66
CA LYS A 8 23.77 0.98 -18.22
C LYS A 8 23.41 1.19 -16.74
N ILE A 9 22.17 1.55 -16.46
CA ILE A 9 21.61 1.48 -15.11
C ILE A 9 21.61 0.00 -14.73
N ALA A 10 22.50 -0.39 -13.82
CA ALA A 10 22.56 -1.75 -13.33
C ALA A 10 21.31 -2.04 -12.49
N ALA A 11 20.60 -3.12 -12.82
CA ALA A 11 19.45 -3.57 -12.03
C ALA A 11 19.90 -3.97 -10.61
N PRO A 12 19.07 -3.78 -9.58
CA PRO A 12 19.31 -4.37 -8.26
C PRO A 12 19.52 -5.88 -8.40
N SER A 13 20.48 -6.43 -7.66
CA SER A 13 20.84 -7.85 -7.76
C SER A 13 19.68 -8.81 -7.43
N GLY A 14 18.67 -8.35 -6.69
CA GLY A 14 17.51 -9.15 -6.25
C GLY A 14 16.44 -9.41 -7.32
N LEU A 15 16.29 -8.56 -8.34
CA LEU A 15 15.19 -8.67 -9.31
C LEU A 15 15.47 -9.57 -10.51
N ARG A 16 16.70 -10.08 -10.66
CA ARG A 16 17.03 -10.95 -11.80
C ARG A 16 16.26 -12.25 -11.67
N ARG A 17 15.43 -12.55 -12.68
CA ARG A 17 14.80 -13.87 -12.78
C ARG A 17 15.90 -14.92 -12.82
N ASP A 18 15.96 -15.76 -11.79
CA ASP A 18 16.88 -16.88 -11.79
C ASP A 18 16.58 -17.73 -13.03
N GLY A 19 17.60 -18.23 -13.71
CA GLY A 19 17.51 -18.85 -15.05
C GLY A 19 16.66 -20.12 -15.13
N ARG A 20 15.86 -20.41 -14.09
CA ARG A 20 14.77 -21.39 -14.05
C ARG A 20 13.68 -20.97 -15.03
N ARG A 21 13.95 -21.15 -16.33
CA ARG A 21 12.89 -21.40 -17.29
C ARG A 21 12.04 -22.51 -16.69
N HIS A 22 10.75 -22.26 -16.44
CA HIS A 22 9.80 -23.35 -16.29
C HIS A 22 10.09 -24.31 -17.44
N ARG A 23 10.65 -25.50 -17.14
CA ARG A 23 10.90 -26.52 -18.15
C ARG A 23 9.53 -26.73 -18.78
N THR A 24 9.41 -26.33 -20.04
CA THR A 24 8.26 -26.68 -20.87
C THR A 24 8.19 -28.20 -20.84
N ARG A 25 7.38 -28.74 -19.93
CA ARG A 25 7.01 -30.15 -19.96
C ARG A 25 6.41 -30.36 -21.34
N SER A 26 7.02 -31.28 -22.09
CA SER A 26 6.62 -31.59 -23.46
C SER A 26 5.11 -31.77 -23.52
N ARG A 27 4.45 -30.98 -24.37
CA ARG A 27 3.01 -31.05 -24.59
C ARG A 27 2.64 -32.43 -25.15
N SER A 28 2.19 -33.30 -24.27
CA SER A 28 1.34 -34.44 -24.60
C SER A 28 0.18 -34.48 -23.61
N GLY A 29 -0.98 -33.93 -24.01
CA GLY A 29 -2.28 -34.26 -23.44
C GLY A 29 -2.76 -33.54 -22.17
N ALA A 30 -1.99 -32.63 -21.56
CA ALA A 30 -2.45 -31.87 -20.39
C ALA A 30 -3.35 -30.68 -20.82
N ALA A 31 -4.46 -30.47 -20.12
CA ALA A 31 -5.29 -29.27 -20.23
C ALA A 31 -4.39 -28.02 -20.21
N ALA A 32 -4.71 -27.01 -21.03
CA ALA A 32 -3.92 -25.79 -21.10
C ALA A 32 -3.70 -25.23 -19.68
N VAL A 33 -2.44 -25.08 -19.27
CA VAL A 33 -2.09 -24.34 -18.05
C VAL A 33 -2.59 -22.92 -18.30
N SER A 34 -3.69 -22.54 -17.65
CA SER A 34 -4.28 -21.22 -17.80
C SER A 34 -4.12 -20.47 -16.49
N VAL A 35 -3.47 -19.32 -16.55
CA VAL A 35 -3.57 -18.32 -15.50
C VAL A 35 -4.89 -17.59 -15.68
N ARG A 36 -5.72 -17.53 -14.65
CA ARG A 36 -6.97 -16.77 -14.60
C ARG A 36 -6.82 -15.61 -13.64
N ILE A 37 -7.38 -14.47 -14.00
CA ILE A 37 -7.47 -13.30 -13.14
C ILE A 37 -8.95 -12.98 -12.95
N SER A 38 -9.34 -12.74 -11.71
CA SER A 38 -10.70 -12.36 -11.34
C SER A 38 -10.64 -11.15 -10.42
N PHE A 39 -11.51 -10.18 -10.66
CA PHE A 39 -11.62 -8.98 -9.83
C PHE A 39 -12.89 -9.12 -8.98
N LEU A 40 -12.74 -9.06 -7.66
CA LEU A 40 -13.81 -9.17 -6.68
C LEU A 40 -14.28 -7.79 -6.19
N GLY A 41 -13.48 -6.75 -6.47
CA GLY A 41 -13.79 -5.34 -6.26
C GLY A 41 -12.69 -4.44 -6.87
N GLY A 42 -12.91 -3.12 -6.87
CA GLY A 42 -11.97 -2.14 -7.43
C GLY A 42 -12.10 -1.90 -8.94
N LEU A 43 -13.11 -2.48 -9.61
CA LEU A 43 -13.41 -2.20 -11.02
C LEU A 43 -14.73 -1.44 -11.16
N GLY A 44 -14.68 -0.28 -11.82
CA GLY A 44 -15.85 0.58 -12.03
C GLY A 44 -16.31 1.33 -10.78
N GLU A 45 -15.48 1.32 -9.73
CA GLU A 45 -15.72 1.93 -8.42
C GLU A 45 -14.39 2.39 -7.80
N ILE A 46 -14.45 3.16 -6.71
CA ILE A 46 -13.27 3.54 -5.92
C ILE A 46 -13.26 2.74 -4.63
N GLY A 47 -12.14 2.04 -4.41
CA GLY A 47 -11.88 1.20 -3.25
C GLY A 47 -12.37 -0.23 -3.40
N ARG A 48 -12.43 -0.97 -2.29
CA ARG A 48 -12.73 -2.42 -2.29
C ARG A 48 -11.77 -3.23 -3.16
N ASN A 49 -10.51 -2.80 -3.29
CA ASN A 49 -9.54 -3.45 -4.15
C ASN A 49 -9.33 -4.90 -3.70
N CYS A 50 -9.62 -5.84 -4.60
CA CYS A 50 -9.46 -7.26 -4.35
C CYS A 50 -9.42 -7.99 -5.69
N ALA A 51 -8.25 -8.53 -6.05
CA ALA A 51 -8.08 -9.36 -7.24
C ALA A 51 -7.58 -10.76 -6.84
N ALA A 52 -7.86 -11.75 -7.68
CA ALA A 52 -7.43 -13.14 -7.51
C ALA A 52 -6.65 -13.59 -8.74
N ILE A 53 -5.48 -14.18 -8.52
CA ILE A 53 -4.70 -14.90 -9.54
C ILE A 53 -4.84 -16.39 -9.27
N GLU A 54 -5.37 -17.13 -10.25
CA GLU A 54 -5.53 -18.57 -10.18
C GLU A 54 -4.64 -19.27 -11.21
N HIS A 55 -3.82 -20.23 -10.78
CA HIS A 55 -3.18 -21.22 -11.66
C HIS A 55 -2.94 -22.53 -10.92
N ASP A 56 -2.86 -23.64 -11.67
CA ASP A 56 -2.73 -24.99 -11.11
C ASP A 56 -3.80 -25.34 -10.05
N GLY A 57 -4.99 -24.74 -10.19
CA GLY A 57 -6.10 -24.89 -9.25
C GLY A 57 -5.91 -24.21 -7.91
N LYS A 58 -4.84 -23.41 -7.74
CA LYS A 58 -4.52 -22.62 -6.55
C LYS A 58 -4.73 -21.13 -6.79
N ILE A 59 -5.00 -20.39 -5.72
CA ILE A 59 -5.44 -19.00 -5.76
C ILE A 59 -4.59 -18.15 -4.81
N ALA A 60 -4.07 -17.04 -5.31
CA ALA A 60 -3.48 -15.97 -4.51
C ALA A 60 -4.32 -14.71 -4.68
N LEU A 61 -4.54 -13.97 -3.59
CA LEU A 61 -5.20 -12.67 -3.66
C LEU A 61 -4.18 -11.53 -3.73
N ILE A 62 -4.57 -10.47 -4.42
CA ILE A 62 -3.94 -9.15 -4.35
C ILE A 62 -4.93 -8.25 -3.64
N ASP A 63 -4.53 -7.77 -2.47
CA ASP A 63 -5.33 -6.93 -1.58
C ASP A 63 -6.67 -7.56 -1.12
N CYS A 64 -7.26 -6.98 -0.08
CA CYS A 64 -8.58 -7.29 0.46
C CYS A 64 -9.15 -6.03 1.12
N GLY A 65 -9.53 -5.07 0.28
CA GLY A 65 -9.99 -3.75 0.69
C GLY A 65 -11.45 -3.65 1.08
N LEU A 66 -11.82 -2.54 1.72
CA LEU A 66 -13.20 -2.12 1.90
C LEU A 66 -13.55 -0.90 1.05
N MET A 67 -14.83 -0.59 0.93
CA MET A 67 -15.32 0.69 0.43
C MET A 67 -16.24 1.32 1.47
N PHE A 68 -16.16 2.64 1.61
CA PHE A 68 -17.13 3.39 2.40
C PHE A 68 -18.43 3.57 1.61
N PRO A 69 -19.60 3.44 2.26
CA PRO A 69 -20.90 3.53 1.63
C PRO A 69 -21.12 4.89 0.97
N GLU A 70 -21.83 4.88 -0.16
CA GLU A 70 -22.32 6.10 -0.79
C GLU A 70 -23.50 6.69 -0.02
N GLU A 71 -23.82 7.97 -0.27
CA GLU A 71 -24.88 8.71 0.44
C GLU A 71 -26.25 8.01 0.42
N HIS A 72 -26.53 7.20 -0.61
CA HIS A 72 -27.79 6.50 -0.78
C HIS A 72 -27.87 5.15 -0.03
N MET A 73 -26.76 4.65 0.51
CA MET A 73 -26.68 3.36 1.22
C MET A 73 -26.97 3.52 2.72
N LEU A 74 -28.19 3.94 3.04
CA LEU A 74 -28.58 4.26 4.42
C LEU A 74 -28.46 3.06 5.36
N GLY A 75 -27.73 3.23 6.46
CA GLY A 75 -27.54 2.21 7.51
C GLY A 75 -26.44 1.19 7.22
N VAL A 76 -25.73 1.34 6.11
CA VAL A 76 -24.50 0.59 5.81
C VAL A 76 -23.32 1.37 6.39
N ASP A 77 -22.40 0.69 7.08
CA ASP A 77 -21.15 1.29 7.57
C ASP A 77 -19.96 1.03 6.64
N LEU A 78 -19.88 -0.20 6.09
CA LEU A 78 -18.78 -0.69 5.27
C LEU A 78 -19.31 -1.61 4.16
N VAL A 79 -18.66 -1.60 3.00
CA VAL A 79 -18.93 -2.49 1.87
C VAL A 79 -17.71 -3.34 1.58
N PHE A 80 -17.88 -4.66 1.49
CA PHE A 80 -16.80 -5.62 1.25
C PHE A 80 -16.88 -6.28 -0.14
N PRO A 81 -15.74 -6.78 -0.67
CA PRO A 81 -15.70 -7.59 -1.87
C PRO A 81 -16.57 -8.85 -1.71
N ASP A 82 -17.13 -9.36 -2.81
CA ASP A 82 -17.80 -10.66 -2.78
C ASP A 82 -16.80 -11.79 -3.01
N TRP A 83 -16.34 -12.39 -1.89
CA TRP A 83 -15.46 -13.54 -1.87
C TRP A 83 -16.19 -14.88 -1.65
N GLY A 84 -17.52 -14.95 -1.86
CA GLY A 84 -18.30 -16.16 -1.59
C GLY A 84 -17.73 -17.41 -2.26
N TRP A 85 -17.30 -17.31 -3.52
CA TRP A 85 -16.70 -18.41 -4.26
C TRP A 85 -15.31 -18.83 -3.73
N LEU A 86 -14.58 -17.93 -3.08
CA LEU A 86 -13.30 -18.24 -2.43
C LEU A 86 -13.51 -19.04 -1.15
N VAL A 87 -14.58 -18.75 -0.40
CA VAL A 87 -14.93 -19.50 0.82
C VAL A 87 -15.27 -20.95 0.49
N GLU A 88 -16.00 -21.19 -0.60
CA GLU A 88 -16.27 -22.53 -1.12
C GLU A 88 -14.97 -23.27 -1.52
N ARG A 89 -13.95 -22.52 -1.94
CA ARG A 89 -12.64 -23.03 -2.38
C ARG A 89 -11.51 -22.69 -1.41
N LYS A 90 -11.79 -22.51 -0.12
CA LYS A 90 -10.78 -22.01 0.84
C LYS A 90 -9.49 -22.85 0.95
N LYS A 91 -9.52 -24.14 0.57
CA LYS A 91 -8.34 -25.02 0.53
C LYS A 91 -7.43 -24.78 -0.68
N ASP A 92 -7.94 -24.06 -1.67
CA ASP A 92 -7.22 -23.67 -2.88
C ASP A 92 -6.63 -22.26 -2.76
N VAL A 93 -7.13 -21.44 -1.83
CA VAL A 93 -6.50 -20.17 -1.48
C VAL A 93 -5.20 -20.44 -0.73
N VAL A 94 -4.10 -19.88 -1.22
CA VAL A 94 -2.76 -20.12 -0.74
C VAL A 94 -2.24 -18.95 0.09
N CYS A 95 -2.45 -17.72 -0.38
CA CYS A 95 -1.97 -16.52 0.31
C CYS A 95 -2.73 -15.26 -0.13
N VAL A 96 -2.54 -14.19 0.64
CA VAL A 96 -2.90 -12.81 0.28
C VAL A 96 -1.62 -12.00 0.18
N VAL A 97 -1.48 -11.19 -0.87
CA VAL A 97 -0.35 -10.26 -1.05
C VAL A 97 -0.90 -8.84 -1.04
N ILE A 98 -0.41 -8.02 -0.11
CA ILE A 98 -0.85 -6.65 0.13
C ILE A 98 0.10 -5.67 -0.54
N THR A 99 -0.46 -4.74 -1.31
CA THR A 99 0.29 -3.66 -1.97
C THR A 99 0.67 -2.56 -0.97
N HIS A 100 -0.29 -2.11 -0.16
CA HIS A 100 -0.08 -1.05 0.82
C HIS A 100 -1.17 -1.02 1.91
N GLY A 101 -0.94 -0.24 2.97
CA GLY A 101 -1.78 -0.22 4.17
C GLY A 101 -3.00 0.70 4.15
N HIS A 102 -3.54 1.07 2.98
CA HIS A 102 -4.80 1.82 2.94
C HIS A 102 -6.01 0.92 3.20
N GLU A 103 -7.08 1.50 3.76
CA GLU A 103 -8.30 0.77 4.10
C GLU A 103 -8.97 0.12 2.90
N ASP A 104 -8.89 0.76 1.75
CA ASP A 104 -9.41 0.24 0.50
C ASP A 104 -8.54 -0.85 -0.14
N HIS A 105 -7.48 -1.28 0.54
CA HIS A 105 -6.62 -2.42 0.20
C HIS A 105 -6.51 -3.46 1.34
N ILE A 106 -6.67 -3.08 2.61
CA ILE A 106 -6.55 -4.01 3.75
C ILE A 106 -7.81 -4.11 4.63
N GLY A 107 -8.77 -3.22 4.44
CA GLY A 107 -9.83 -2.97 5.43
C GLY A 107 -10.82 -4.12 5.60
N ALA A 108 -10.97 -4.99 4.59
CA ALA A 108 -11.84 -6.17 4.66
C ALA A 108 -11.09 -7.44 5.09
N LEU A 109 -9.76 -7.37 5.25
CA LEU A 109 -8.91 -8.53 5.50
C LEU A 109 -9.24 -9.24 6.82
N GLY A 110 -9.58 -8.50 7.88
CA GLY A 110 -9.99 -9.09 9.16
C GLY A 110 -11.24 -9.98 9.03
N GLN A 111 -12.21 -9.56 8.23
CA GLN A 111 -13.40 -10.35 7.94
C GLN A 111 -13.06 -11.58 7.09
N PHE A 112 -12.29 -11.39 6.01
CA PHE A 112 -11.90 -12.47 5.10
C PHE A 112 -11.11 -13.58 5.79
N LEU A 113 -10.11 -13.22 6.60
CA LEU A 113 -9.25 -14.19 7.30
C LEU A 113 -9.99 -14.98 8.38
N GLY A 114 -11.12 -14.46 8.88
CA GLY A 114 -12.03 -15.22 9.75
C GLY A 114 -12.65 -16.45 9.06
N GLU A 115 -12.73 -16.45 7.73
CA GLU A 115 -13.28 -17.54 6.93
C GLU A 115 -12.20 -18.37 6.22
N VAL A 116 -11.12 -17.71 5.81
CA VAL A 116 -10.02 -18.27 5.01
C VAL A 116 -8.67 -17.96 5.67
N ASN A 117 -8.16 -18.89 6.48
CA ASN A 117 -6.90 -18.73 7.19
C ASN A 117 -5.71 -19.11 6.29
N VAL A 118 -5.00 -18.09 5.79
CA VAL A 118 -3.85 -18.19 4.89
C VAL A 118 -2.81 -17.12 5.26
N PRO A 119 -1.52 -17.32 4.94
CA PRO A 119 -0.51 -16.31 5.17
C PRO A 119 -0.77 -15.04 4.35
N VAL A 120 -0.47 -13.90 4.97
CA VAL A 120 -0.55 -12.57 4.38
C VAL A 120 0.85 -12.01 4.22
N TYR A 121 1.17 -11.55 3.03
CA TYR A 121 2.45 -10.96 2.68
C TYR A 121 2.29 -9.47 2.39
N GLY A 122 3.28 -8.66 2.75
CA GLY A 122 3.30 -7.24 2.43
C GLY A 122 4.52 -6.56 3.02
N THR A 123 4.64 -5.26 2.80
CA THR A 123 5.71 -4.46 3.43
C THR A 123 5.55 -4.39 4.94
N GLU A 124 6.62 -4.07 5.66
CA GLU A 124 6.63 -3.99 7.14
C GLU A 124 5.52 -3.08 7.68
N PHE A 125 5.37 -1.89 7.10
CA PHE A 125 4.33 -0.94 7.48
C PHE A 125 2.92 -1.47 7.20
N SER A 126 2.73 -2.10 6.04
CA SER A 126 1.44 -2.71 5.70
C SER A 126 1.09 -3.83 6.67
N MET A 127 2.05 -4.68 7.03
CA MET A 127 1.84 -5.78 7.98
C MET A 127 1.55 -5.27 9.40
N ALA A 128 2.18 -4.18 9.83
CA ALA A 128 1.88 -3.56 11.11
C ALA A 128 0.46 -2.98 11.17
N LEU A 129 -0.03 -2.39 10.07
CA LEU A 129 -1.42 -1.92 9.98
C LEU A 129 -2.42 -3.08 9.88
N VAL A 130 -2.08 -4.13 9.13
CA VAL A 130 -2.87 -5.35 9.06
C VAL A 130 -2.99 -6.02 10.42
N ALA A 131 -1.91 -6.07 11.21
CA ALA A 131 -1.93 -6.62 12.57
C ALA A 131 -3.01 -5.96 13.44
N LYS A 132 -3.10 -4.63 13.38
CA LYS A 132 -4.17 -3.89 14.07
C LYS A 132 -5.56 -4.15 13.50
N ARG A 133 -5.66 -4.29 12.18
CA ARG A 133 -6.93 -4.59 11.51
C ARG A 133 -7.45 -5.99 11.87
N VAL A 134 -6.61 -7.02 11.95
CA VAL A 134 -7.05 -8.38 12.30
C VAL A 134 -7.32 -8.52 13.80
N GLU A 135 -6.59 -7.78 14.65
CA GLU A 135 -6.82 -7.69 16.10
C GLU A 135 -8.24 -7.18 16.42
N GLU A 136 -8.74 -6.19 15.67
CA GLU A 136 -10.11 -5.68 15.82
C GLU A 136 -11.20 -6.74 15.56
N TYR A 137 -10.90 -7.77 14.77
CA TYR A 137 -11.81 -8.88 14.46
C TYR A 137 -11.51 -10.14 15.29
N GLY A 138 -10.52 -10.09 16.20
CA GLY A 138 -10.10 -11.23 17.00
C GLY A 138 -9.52 -12.39 16.18
N VAL A 139 -8.92 -12.08 15.02
CA VAL A 139 -8.32 -13.07 14.12
C VAL A 139 -6.82 -13.17 14.38
N ASP A 140 -6.34 -14.40 14.64
CA ASP A 140 -4.92 -14.73 14.68
C ASP A 140 -4.43 -15.03 13.26
N ALA A 141 -3.66 -14.12 12.68
CA ALA A 141 -3.23 -14.16 11.29
C ALA A 141 -1.72 -14.39 11.15
N ASP A 142 -1.32 -15.22 10.19
CA ASP A 142 0.08 -15.41 9.80
C ASP A 142 0.54 -14.25 8.90
N LEU A 143 1.10 -13.21 9.52
CA LEU A 143 1.57 -12.00 8.83
C LEU A 143 3.06 -12.09 8.56
N ARG A 144 3.45 -11.94 7.29
CA ARG A 144 4.82 -12.15 6.79
C ARG A 144 5.33 -10.89 6.09
N PRO A 145 6.06 -10.01 6.81
CA PRO A 145 6.74 -8.88 6.20
C PRO A 145 7.74 -9.33 5.12
N VAL A 146 7.75 -8.63 3.98
CA VAL A 146 8.62 -8.90 2.84
C VAL A 146 9.43 -7.65 2.53
N ALA A 147 10.74 -7.82 2.33
CA ALA A 147 11.60 -6.72 1.94
C ALA A 147 11.41 -6.36 0.46
N ASP A 148 11.72 -5.11 0.13
CA ASP A 148 11.69 -4.62 -1.24
C ASP A 148 12.60 -5.44 -2.14
N ASN A 149 12.10 -5.77 -3.33
CA ASN A 149 12.83 -6.48 -4.38
C ASN A 149 13.29 -7.90 -3.99
N GLU A 150 12.72 -8.48 -2.92
CA GLU A 150 12.91 -9.87 -2.51
C GLU A 150 11.85 -10.79 -3.14
N TRP A 151 12.29 -11.86 -3.79
CA TRP A 151 11.38 -12.88 -4.33
C TRP A 151 10.93 -13.82 -3.23
N VAL A 152 9.61 -13.96 -3.08
CA VAL A 152 8.95 -14.91 -2.19
C VAL A 152 8.50 -16.13 -3.00
N GLU A 153 8.71 -17.31 -2.46
CA GLU A 153 8.17 -18.58 -2.98
C GLU A 153 7.12 -19.11 -2.00
N GLU A 154 5.87 -19.15 -2.43
CA GLU A 154 4.73 -19.73 -1.71
C GLU A 154 3.96 -20.62 -2.70
N ASP A 155 4.35 -21.90 -2.78
CA ASP A 155 3.97 -22.80 -3.86
C ASP A 155 2.45 -22.83 -4.12
N PRO A 156 2.00 -22.67 -5.38
CA PRO A 156 2.79 -22.59 -6.62
C PRO A 156 3.16 -21.15 -7.03
N PHE A 157 2.90 -20.16 -6.18
CA PHE A 157 3.12 -18.74 -6.47
C PHE A 157 4.56 -18.31 -6.17
N ARG A 158 5.08 -17.46 -7.04
CA ARG A 158 6.35 -16.77 -6.85
C ARG A 158 6.13 -15.30 -7.17
N PHE A 159 6.39 -14.41 -6.21
CA PHE A 159 6.15 -12.98 -6.38
C PHE A 159 7.22 -12.11 -5.74
N VAL A 160 7.29 -10.84 -6.13
CA VAL A 160 8.19 -9.84 -5.56
C VAL A 160 7.45 -8.51 -5.37
N LEU A 161 7.74 -7.84 -4.26
CA LEU A 161 7.27 -6.48 -3.98
C LEU A 161 8.28 -5.47 -4.54
N ILE A 162 7.79 -4.49 -5.30
CA ILE A 162 8.62 -3.45 -5.93
C ILE A 162 8.20 -2.10 -5.35
N PRO A 163 9.14 -1.27 -4.86
CA PRO A 163 8.80 0.03 -4.30
C PRO A 163 7.99 0.91 -5.25
N VAL A 164 6.89 1.44 -4.75
CA VAL A 164 6.16 2.56 -5.36
C VAL A 164 5.98 3.69 -4.35
N SER A 165 6.11 4.92 -4.82
CA SER A 165 5.70 6.10 -4.04
C SER A 165 4.18 6.21 -4.05
N HIS A 166 3.58 6.49 -2.89
CA HIS A 166 2.14 6.71 -2.74
C HIS A 166 1.88 7.62 -1.52
N SER A 167 0.61 7.87 -1.15
CA SER A 167 0.28 8.70 0.02
C SER A 167 0.56 8.01 1.37
N VAL A 168 0.60 6.68 1.38
CA VAL A 168 1.02 5.88 2.54
C VAL A 168 2.48 5.42 2.38
N PRO A 169 3.26 5.34 3.47
CA PRO A 169 4.61 4.80 3.45
C PRO A 169 4.67 3.35 2.98
N GLN A 170 5.83 2.97 2.42
CA GLN A 170 6.12 1.60 2.01
C GLN A 170 5.08 0.96 1.08
N GLY A 171 4.50 1.72 0.15
CA GLY A 171 3.68 1.16 -0.92
C GLY A 171 4.49 0.26 -1.87
N ALA A 172 3.86 -0.77 -2.43
CA ALA A 172 4.49 -1.68 -3.37
C ALA A 172 3.59 -2.05 -4.55
N GLY A 173 4.19 -2.10 -5.74
CA GLY A 173 3.69 -2.92 -6.84
C GLY A 173 4.10 -4.38 -6.63
N ILE A 174 3.41 -5.30 -7.29
CA ILE A 174 3.65 -6.74 -7.17
C ILE A 174 3.92 -7.32 -8.55
N ALA A 175 4.96 -8.15 -8.68
CA ALA A 175 5.17 -8.94 -9.88
C ALA A 175 5.09 -10.44 -9.56
N PHE A 176 4.14 -11.13 -10.19
CA PHE A 176 3.98 -12.58 -10.12
C PHE A 176 4.70 -13.25 -11.29
N ASP A 177 5.59 -14.20 -11.01
CA ASP A 177 6.22 -15.08 -12.00
C ASP A 177 5.36 -16.33 -12.19
N THR A 178 4.60 -16.35 -13.28
CA THR A 178 3.69 -17.45 -13.60
C THR A 178 4.22 -18.30 -14.76
N PRO A 179 3.68 -19.52 -14.96
CA PRO A 179 3.99 -20.33 -16.14
C PRO A 179 3.74 -19.65 -17.49
N GLU A 180 2.81 -18.68 -17.54
CA GLU A 180 2.44 -17.93 -18.76
C GLU A 180 3.20 -16.59 -18.91
N GLY A 181 4.07 -16.25 -17.94
CA GLY A 181 4.89 -15.04 -17.95
C GLY A 181 4.65 -14.14 -16.73
N LEU A 182 5.33 -12.98 -16.70
CA LEU A 182 5.21 -12.02 -15.61
C LEU A 182 3.87 -11.28 -15.67
N ILE A 183 3.14 -11.28 -14.56
CA ILE A 183 1.99 -10.41 -14.34
C ILE A 183 2.43 -9.35 -13.35
N VAL A 184 2.30 -8.08 -13.72
CA VAL A 184 2.66 -6.94 -12.86
C VAL A 184 1.37 -6.23 -12.45
N HIS A 185 1.18 -6.06 -11.16
CA HIS A 185 0.16 -5.20 -10.57
C HIS A 185 0.84 -3.95 -10.01
N SER A 186 0.46 -2.75 -10.43
CA SER A 186 1.13 -1.53 -9.97
C SER A 186 0.91 -1.25 -8.48
N GLY A 187 -0.23 -1.72 -7.95
CA GLY A 187 -0.81 -1.11 -6.75
C GLY A 187 -1.19 0.34 -7.02
N ASP A 188 -1.56 1.07 -5.99
CA ASP A 188 -1.73 2.51 -6.11
C ASP A 188 -0.35 3.17 -6.10
N PHE A 189 -0.12 4.04 -7.07
CA PHE A 189 1.21 4.61 -7.25
C PHE A 189 1.17 6.04 -7.77
N LYS A 190 2.25 6.75 -7.45
CA LYS A 190 2.64 8.01 -8.05
C LYS A 190 4.06 7.86 -8.59
N LEU A 191 4.49 8.82 -9.40
CA LEU A 191 5.88 8.97 -9.82
C LEU A 191 6.47 10.22 -9.15
N ASP A 192 6.53 10.21 -7.82
CA ASP A 192 7.13 11.29 -7.05
C ASP A 192 8.67 11.15 -7.06
N PRO A 193 9.43 12.12 -7.64
CA PRO A 193 10.89 12.06 -7.67
C PRO A 193 11.53 12.37 -6.31
N THR A 194 10.78 13.00 -5.40
CA THR A 194 11.25 13.50 -4.10
C THR A 194 10.19 13.22 -3.02
N PRO A 195 9.84 11.95 -2.75
CA PRO A 195 8.84 11.63 -1.73
C PRO A 195 9.38 11.95 -0.32
N ILE A 196 8.46 12.12 0.64
CA ILE A 196 8.78 12.54 2.02
C ILE A 196 9.67 11.52 2.74
N ASP A 197 9.44 10.23 2.53
CA ASP A 197 10.20 9.12 3.12
C ASP A 197 11.50 8.80 2.37
N GLY A 198 11.81 9.52 1.28
CA GLY A 198 12.97 9.25 0.44
C GLY A 198 12.92 7.91 -0.32
N ARG A 199 11.75 7.26 -0.41
CA ARG A 199 11.53 5.99 -1.13
C ARG A 199 10.74 6.21 -2.42
N PRO A 200 11.39 6.64 -3.53
CA PRO A 200 10.70 6.85 -4.80
C PRO A 200 10.27 5.52 -5.42
N THR A 201 9.36 5.61 -6.41
CA THR A 201 9.01 4.47 -7.25
C THR A 201 10.25 3.90 -7.94
N ASP A 202 10.49 2.59 -7.80
CA ASP A 202 11.66 1.90 -8.34
C ASP A 202 11.52 1.65 -9.85
N LEU A 203 11.61 2.73 -10.63
CA LEU A 203 11.63 2.68 -12.09
C LEU A 203 12.74 1.77 -12.64
N PRO A 204 13.98 1.74 -12.09
CA PRO A 204 14.98 0.75 -12.48
C PRO A 204 14.52 -0.70 -12.32
N GLY A 205 13.81 -1.00 -11.22
CA GLY A 205 13.23 -2.31 -10.93
C GLY A 205 12.13 -2.70 -11.91
N PHE A 206 11.15 -1.82 -12.14
CA PHE A 206 10.13 -2.03 -13.19
C PHE A 206 10.75 -2.19 -14.58
N ALA A 207 11.79 -1.42 -14.91
CA ALA A 207 12.50 -1.57 -16.17
C ALA A 207 13.24 -2.91 -16.29
N ALA A 208 13.70 -3.50 -15.18
CA ALA A 208 14.28 -4.84 -15.17
C ALA A 208 13.23 -5.91 -15.51
N LEU A 209 12.06 -5.85 -14.90
CA LEU A 209 10.94 -6.74 -15.24
C LEU A 209 10.49 -6.56 -16.68
N GLY A 210 10.41 -5.32 -17.16
CA GLY A 210 10.07 -5.01 -18.55
C GLY A 210 11.03 -5.67 -19.55
N ARG A 211 12.33 -5.74 -19.23
CA ARG A 211 13.33 -6.44 -20.06
C ARG A 211 13.18 -7.96 -20.03
N ASP A 212 12.73 -8.52 -18.91
CA ASP A 212 12.47 -9.96 -18.77
C ASP A 212 11.17 -10.40 -19.47
N GLY A 213 10.31 -9.44 -19.82
CA GLY A 213 9.08 -9.63 -20.58
C GLY A 213 7.85 -9.73 -19.70
N VAL A 214 7.11 -8.62 -19.62
CA VAL A 214 5.81 -8.55 -18.92
C VAL A 214 4.70 -9.03 -19.85
N ARG A 215 3.95 -10.04 -19.42
CA ARG A 215 2.81 -10.61 -20.16
C ARG A 215 1.56 -9.77 -19.97
N LEU A 216 1.34 -9.27 -18.75
CA LEU A 216 0.19 -8.45 -18.39
C LEU A 216 0.60 -7.40 -17.35
N LEU A 217 0.13 -6.17 -17.55
CA LEU A 217 0.20 -5.09 -16.59
C LEU A 217 -1.22 -4.74 -16.14
N LEU A 218 -1.46 -4.79 -14.84
CA LEU A 218 -2.64 -4.29 -14.16
C LEU A 218 -2.21 -2.96 -13.50
N ALA A 219 -2.68 -1.85 -14.03
CA ALA A 219 -2.25 -0.51 -13.58
C ALA A 219 -3.42 0.27 -12.97
N ASP A 220 -3.13 0.99 -11.90
CA ASP A 220 -4.02 1.97 -11.30
C ASP A 220 -4.51 2.99 -12.35
N SER A 221 -5.82 3.23 -12.35
CA SER A 221 -6.51 4.11 -13.29
C SER A 221 -7.19 5.30 -12.61
N THR A 222 -6.96 5.54 -11.31
CA THR A 222 -7.65 6.57 -10.50
C THR A 222 -7.58 7.96 -11.14
N ASN A 223 -6.43 8.33 -11.70
CA ASN A 223 -6.23 9.62 -12.38
C ASN A 223 -5.99 9.48 -13.90
N ALA A 224 -6.46 8.40 -14.52
CA ALA A 224 -6.24 8.15 -15.95
C ALA A 224 -6.84 9.23 -16.88
N GLU A 225 -7.87 9.94 -16.41
CA GLU A 225 -8.52 11.03 -17.16
C GLU A 225 -7.85 12.40 -16.95
N GLU A 226 -6.94 12.53 -15.97
CA GLU A 226 -6.27 13.77 -15.63
C GLU A 226 -4.93 13.89 -16.37
N PRO A 227 -4.76 14.85 -17.30
CA PRO A 227 -3.51 14.99 -18.04
C PRO A 227 -2.41 15.62 -17.18
N GLY A 228 -1.16 15.28 -17.51
CA GLY A 228 0.02 15.92 -16.93
C GLY A 228 0.64 15.09 -15.80
N PHE A 229 1.05 15.77 -14.73
CA PHE A 229 1.80 15.16 -13.63
C PHE A 229 1.30 15.68 -12.28
N VAL A 230 1.23 14.78 -11.31
CA VAL A 230 0.97 15.14 -9.91
C VAL A 230 2.25 15.76 -9.32
N PRO A 231 2.19 16.94 -8.69
CA PRO A 231 3.34 17.53 -8.00
C PRO A 231 3.85 16.62 -6.88
N SER A 232 5.15 16.70 -6.58
CA SER A 232 5.74 16.00 -5.43
C SER A 232 5.07 16.43 -4.12
N GLU A 233 4.91 15.51 -3.18
CA GLU A 233 4.39 15.84 -1.83
C GLU A 233 5.27 16.88 -1.12
N THR A 234 6.58 16.91 -1.40
CA THR A 234 7.50 17.92 -0.83
C THR A 234 7.13 19.36 -1.21
N SER A 235 6.44 19.56 -2.33
CA SER A 235 5.97 20.89 -2.75
C SER A 235 4.99 21.53 -1.75
N LEU A 236 4.32 20.72 -0.93
CA LEU A 236 3.35 21.16 0.07
C LEU A 236 3.97 21.58 1.40
N ALA A 237 5.26 21.29 1.64
CA ALA A 237 5.92 21.62 2.91
C ALA A 237 5.92 23.12 3.19
N THR A 238 6.24 23.96 2.20
CA THR A 238 6.26 25.42 2.35
C THR A 238 4.87 26.00 2.60
N PRO A 239 3.84 25.74 1.76
CA PRO A 239 2.49 26.23 2.02
C PRO A 239 1.95 25.81 3.40
N ILE A 240 2.12 24.56 3.81
CA ILE A 240 1.67 24.07 5.12
C ILE A 240 2.36 24.85 6.23
N ARG A 241 3.69 25.02 6.14
CA ARG A 241 4.47 25.76 7.13
C ARG A 241 4.01 27.21 7.25
N GLU A 242 3.81 27.90 6.12
CA GLU A 242 3.35 29.29 6.11
C GLU A 242 1.98 29.44 6.77
N ILE A 243 1.03 28.54 6.48
CA ILE A 243 -0.31 28.56 7.09
C ILE A 243 -0.21 28.38 8.61
N VAL A 244 0.56 27.39 9.08
CA VAL A 244 0.67 27.10 10.52
C VAL A 244 1.40 28.21 11.28
N GLN A 245 2.42 28.81 10.68
CA GLN A 245 3.21 29.90 11.27
C GLN A 245 2.40 31.19 11.44
N HIS A 246 1.56 31.54 10.47
CA HIS A 246 0.78 32.78 10.51
C HIS A 246 -0.54 32.66 11.27
N ALA A 247 -0.95 31.44 11.66
CA ALA A 247 -2.20 31.23 12.37
C ALA A 247 -2.16 31.85 13.80
N PRO A 248 -3.02 32.82 14.13
CA PRO A 248 -2.97 33.51 15.42
C PRO A 248 -3.54 32.69 16.60
N GLY A 249 -4.26 31.61 16.30
CA GLY A 249 -4.94 30.77 17.29
C GLY A 249 -4.63 29.29 17.13
N ARG A 250 -5.55 28.45 17.58
CA ARG A 250 -5.49 26.99 17.41
C ARG A 250 -5.50 26.65 15.91
N VAL A 251 -4.69 25.67 15.53
CA VAL A 251 -4.76 25.07 14.19
C VAL A 251 -5.34 23.68 14.34
N ILE A 252 -6.31 23.37 13.47
CA ILE A 252 -6.93 22.05 13.35
C ILE A 252 -6.71 21.63 11.91
N SER A 253 -5.99 20.53 11.70
CA SER A 253 -5.83 19.92 10.39
C SER A 253 -6.77 18.74 10.26
N ALA A 254 -7.29 18.52 9.07
CA ALA A 254 -8.04 17.33 8.73
C ALA A 254 -7.36 16.69 7.53
N CYS A 255 -6.89 15.46 7.70
CA CYS A 255 -6.29 14.65 6.64
C CYS A 255 -6.65 13.18 6.83
N PHE A 256 -6.49 12.38 5.78
CA PHE A 256 -6.63 10.93 5.89
C PHE A 256 -5.60 10.38 6.87
N ALA A 257 -6.04 9.55 7.82
CA ALA A 257 -5.19 8.95 8.84
C ALA A 257 -4.02 8.14 8.25
N SER A 258 -4.26 7.50 7.10
CA SER A 258 -3.25 6.72 6.38
C SER A 258 -2.23 7.57 5.61
N HIS A 259 -2.48 8.87 5.42
CA HIS A 259 -1.56 9.76 4.72
C HIS A 259 -0.45 10.26 5.65
N VAL A 260 0.38 9.33 6.14
CA VAL A 260 1.44 9.60 7.14
C VAL A 260 2.43 10.65 6.66
N HIS A 261 2.74 10.70 5.36
CA HIS A 261 3.57 11.75 4.78
C HIS A 261 3.01 13.15 5.02
N ARG A 262 1.69 13.32 4.90
CA ARG A 262 1.03 14.60 5.20
C ARG A 262 1.05 14.89 6.70
N VAL A 263 0.83 13.89 7.55
CA VAL A 263 0.92 14.03 9.00
C VAL A 263 2.32 14.49 9.42
N GLN A 264 3.39 13.94 8.83
CA GLN A 264 4.77 14.39 9.07
C GLN A 264 4.95 15.88 8.75
N GLN A 265 4.53 16.31 7.55
CA GLN A 265 4.67 17.72 7.14
C GLN A 265 3.91 18.68 8.07
N ILE A 266 2.72 18.27 8.50
CA ILE A 266 1.89 19.01 9.45
C ILE A 266 2.58 19.09 10.82
N ALA A 267 3.13 17.97 11.29
CA ALA A 267 3.87 17.91 12.56
C ALA A 267 5.13 18.79 12.51
N ASP A 268 5.92 18.71 11.44
CA ASP A 268 7.12 19.54 11.24
C ASP A 268 6.78 21.04 11.30
N ALA A 269 5.69 21.45 10.63
CA ALA A 269 5.21 22.83 10.66
C ALA A 269 4.77 23.27 12.06
N ALA A 270 4.12 22.39 12.81
CA ALA A 270 3.69 22.64 14.19
C ALA A 270 4.89 22.80 15.13
N VAL A 271 5.85 21.88 15.08
CA VAL A 271 7.08 21.92 15.88
C VAL A 271 7.90 23.17 15.56
N ALA A 272 8.07 23.49 14.27
CA ALA A 272 8.77 24.70 13.83
C ALA A 272 8.10 26.00 14.27
N SER A 273 6.79 25.96 14.56
CA SER A 273 6.01 27.09 15.10
C SER A 273 5.91 27.07 16.62
N GLY A 274 6.57 26.12 17.29
CA GLY A 274 6.55 25.95 18.74
C GLY A 274 5.18 25.57 19.29
N ARG A 275 4.38 24.83 18.50
CA ARG A 275 3.09 24.25 18.90
C ARG A 275 3.28 22.82 19.41
N SER A 276 2.40 22.41 20.32
CA SER A 276 2.23 21.01 20.72
C SER A 276 1.11 20.37 19.90
N ILE A 277 1.17 19.06 19.75
CA ILE A 277 0.35 18.26 18.84
C ILE A 277 -0.49 17.28 19.66
N ALA A 278 -1.78 17.17 19.34
CA ALA A 278 -2.62 16.06 19.73
C ALA A 278 -3.27 15.43 18.50
N PHE A 279 -3.24 14.09 18.43
CA PHE A 279 -3.93 13.32 17.40
C PHE A 279 -5.37 13.07 17.82
N LEU A 280 -6.32 13.48 16.98
CA LEU A 280 -7.74 13.32 17.21
C LEU A 280 -8.32 12.25 16.28
N GLY A 281 -8.94 11.23 16.88
CA GLY A 281 -9.63 10.15 16.19
C GLY A 281 -8.85 8.83 16.24
N ARG A 282 -9.60 7.74 16.40
CA ARG A 282 -9.04 6.38 16.62
C ARG A 282 -8.11 5.94 15.50
N SER A 283 -8.48 6.18 14.25
CA SER A 283 -7.66 5.78 13.10
C SER A 283 -6.36 6.58 13.03
N THR A 284 -6.41 7.91 13.21
CA THR A 284 -5.23 8.78 13.22
C THR A 284 -4.27 8.38 14.35
N GLN A 285 -4.78 8.13 15.56
CA GLN A 285 -3.99 7.67 16.70
C GLN A 285 -3.32 6.32 16.42
N ARG A 286 -4.09 5.35 15.90
CA ARG A 286 -3.61 3.99 15.59
C ARG A 286 -2.51 4.02 14.52
N VAL A 287 -2.75 4.66 13.38
CA VAL A 287 -1.78 4.72 12.28
C VAL A 287 -0.54 5.53 12.66
N SER A 288 -0.73 6.68 13.31
CA SER A 288 0.41 7.52 13.74
C SER A 288 1.25 6.82 14.80
N GLY A 289 0.63 6.08 15.74
CA GLY A 289 1.33 5.27 16.72
C GLY A 289 2.22 4.21 16.07
N VAL A 290 1.66 3.42 15.15
CA VAL A 290 2.44 2.43 14.37
C VAL A 290 3.58 3.09 13.58
N ALA A 291 3.31 4.24 12.95
CA ALA A 291 4.33 4.96 12.19
C ALA A 291 5.46 5.51 13.08
N ILE A 292 5.16 5.95 14.31
CA ILE A 292 6.16 6.40 15.29
C ILE A 292 6.99 5.21 15.78
N GLU A 293 6.34 4.09 16.13
CA GLU A 293 7.02 2.86 16.59
C GLU A 293 8.03 2.32 15.56
N LEU A 294 7.69 2.42 14.27
CA LEU A 294 8.56 2.02 13.16
C LEU A 294 9.54 3.12 12.71
N GLY A 295 9.53 4.30 13.34
CA GLY A 295 10.42 5.43 13.01
C GLY A 295 10.11 6.12 11.67
N ILE A 296 8.95 5.84 11.08
CA ILE A 296 8.44 6.42 9.83
C ILE A 296 7.89 7.83 10.06
N LEU A 297 7.16 8.02 11.17
CA LEU A 297 6.69 9.32 11.63
C LEU A 297 7.59 9.80 12.76
N GLN A 298 8.29 10.91 12.54
CA GLN A 298 9.29 11.45 13.47
C GLN A 298 8.79 12.75 14.07
N ILE A 299 8.39 12.68 15.34
CA ILE A 299 7.91 13.82 16.11
C ILE A 299 8.60 13.77 17.48
N PRO A 300 9.17 14.88 17.97
CA PRO A 300 9.72 14.91 19.32
C PRO A 300 8.64 14.54 20.35
N GLU A 301 8.95 13.61 21.26
CA GLU A 301 7.98 13.10 22.25
C GLU A 301 7.39 14.22 23.12
N ASP A 302 8.20 15.24 23.46
CA ASP A 302 7.78 16.41 24.24
C ASP A 302 6.77 17.31 23.51
N ARG A 303 6.52 17.04 22.23
CA ARG A 303 5.55 17.75 21.39
C ARG A 303 4.23 17.02 21.25
N ILE A 304 4.15 15.74 21.61
CA ILE A 304 2.91 14.97 21.57
C ILE A 304 2.27 14.99 22.96
N MET A 305 0.96 15.23 23.02
CA MET A 305 0.20 15.18 24.26
C MET A 305 -1.25 14.76 24.03
N ASP A 306 -1.93 14.39 25.11
CA ASP A 306 -3.37 14.12 25.06
C ASP A 306 -4.14 15.39 24.71
N ILE A 307 -5.28 15.23 24.03
CA ILE A 307 -6.13 16.35 23.64
C ILE A 307 -6.63 17.14 24.87
N VAL A 308 -6.85 16.47 26.00
CA VAL A 308 -7.29 17.09 27.26
C VAL A 308 -6.21 18.03 27.82
N ASP A 309 -4.94 17.67 27.73
CA ASP A 309 -3.83 18.53 28.18
C ASP A 309 -3.56 19.65 27.16
N LEU A 310 -3.72 19.36 25.86
CA LEU A 310 -3.48 20.33 24.80
C LEU A 310 -4.40 21.54 24.91
N ILE A 311 -5.68 21.33 25.24
CA ILE A 311 -6.67 22.41 25.28
C ILE A 311 -6.40 23.45 26.37
N ASP A 312 -5.62 23.10 27.40
CA ASP A 312 -5.22 24.00 28.49
C ASP A 312 -4.09 24.96 28.10
N LEU A 313 -3.37 24.70 26.99
CA LEU A 313 -2.36 25.62 26.47
C LEU A 313 -3.00 26.89 25.88
N PRO A 314 -2.24 27.99 25.69
CA PRO A 314 -2.72 29.11 24.88
C PRO A 314 -3.08 28.65 23.46
N PRO A 315 -4.17 29.13 22.82
CA PRO A 315 -4.62 28.63 21.51
C PRO A 315 -3.53 28.62 20.43
N HIS A 316 -2.66 29.64 20.37
CA HIS A 316 -1.56 29.73 19.40
C HIS A 316 -0.44 28.68 19.60
N LYS A 317 -0.51 27.88 20.68
CA LYS A 317 0.38 26.76 20.96
C LYS A 317 -0.23 25.40 20.61
N GLN A 318 -1.47 25.38 20.13
CA GLN A 318 -2.21 24.14 19.92
C GLN A 318 -2.22 23.75 18.44
N MET A 319 -1.91 22.49 18.18
CA MET A 319 -2.11 21.80 16.91
C MET A 319 -2.92 20.53 17.13
N VAL A 320 -4.06 20.42 16.45
CA VAL A 320 -4.84 19.19 16.40
C VAL A 320 -4.70 18.60 15.00
N ILE A 321 -4.35 17.33 14.91
CA ILE A 321 -4.24 16.56 13.66
C ILE A 321 -5.29 15.44 13.69
#